data_AF-A0A1A0HH40-F1
#
_entry.id   AF-A0A1A0HH40-F1
#
_cell.length_a   1.000
_cell.length_b   1.000
_cell.length_c   1.000
_cell.angle_alpha   90.00
_cell.angle_beta   90.00
_cell.angle_gamma   90.00
#
_symmetry.space_group_name_H-M   'P 1'
#
loop_
_entity.id
_entity.type
_entity.pdbx_description
1 polymer ?
#
loop_
_entity_poly.entity_id
_entity_poly.type
_entity_poly.pdbx_seq_one_letter_code
_entity_poly.pdbx_strand_id
1 'polypeptide(L)'
;MAKKVSKHSRAARRGEIDVGGEAKALENLPRDENDDVRKHIIRTTIKNENLLAKKMELEKVKKKGNKKLSHTFKHKTEKNSRLEGVLAGKIQQSIEKARYVQTARKSGWDQINKSIVIRTDLTEAPAEKAGEAVSEKEAQQKEEDEYVKLFFGDQATTEEPPQDEAPVAKPKPSGNIFDMLEETDC
;
A
#
# COMPACT_ATOMS: atom_id res chain seq x y z
N MET A 1 51.75 -38.60 47.41
CA MET A 1 50.81 -38.08 48.44
C MET A 1 49.44 -37.89 47.79
N ALA A 2 48.41 -38.59 48.26
CA ALA A 2 47.06 -38.50 47.71
C ALA A 2 46.39 -37.17 48.11
N LYS A 3 45.79 -36.46 47.15
CA LYS A 3 45.10 -35.18 47.41
C LYS A 3 43.85 -35.43 48.24
N LYS A 4 43.64 -34.65 49.31
CA LYS A 4 42.45 -34.71 50.16
C LYS A 4 41.20 -34.45 49.30
N VAL A 5 40.33 -35.45 49.17
CA VAL A 5 39.08 -35.33 48.42
C VAL A 5 38.05 -34.65 49.33
N SER A 6 37.47 -33.53 48.88
CA SER A 6 36.45 -32.80 49.64
C SER A 6 35.24 -33.69 49.94
N LYS A 7 34.68 -33.60 51.15
CA LYS A 7 33.46 -34.33 51.58
C LYS A 7 32.25 -34.07 50.67
N HIS A 8 32.24 -32.95 49.95
CA HIS A 8 31.18 -32.59 49.00
C HIS A 8 31.47 -33.02 47.55
N SER A 9 32.62 -33.64 47.30
CA SER A 9 33.00 -34.09 45.96
C SER A 9 32.15 -35.26 45.49
N ARG A 10 31.90 -35.30 44.18
CA ARG A 10 31.15 -36.36 43.51
C ARG A 10 31.79 -37.74 43.69
N ALA A 11 33.11 -37.81 43.87
CA ALA A 11 33.83 -39.06 44.15
C ALA A 11 33.57 -39.59 45.57
N ALA A 12 33.44 -38.70 46.57
CA ALA A 12 33.11 -39.10 47.94
C ALA A 12 31.69 -39.67 48.04
N ARG A 13 30.74 -39.04 47.34
CA ARG A 13 29.33 -39.48 47.31
C ARG A 13 29.10 -40.80 46.57
N ARG A 14 30.01 -41.21 45.67
CA ARG A 14 29.90 -42.50 44.96
C ARG A 14 30.32 -43.70 45.81
N GLY A 15 31.11 -43.50 46.86
CA GLY A 15 31.55 -44.57 47.76
C GLY A 15 30.62 -44.85 48.94
N GLU A 16 29.71 -43.92 49.26
CA GLU A 16 28.77 -44.01 50.40
C GLU A 16 27.44 -44.67 50.02
N ILE A 17 27.18 -44.89 48.74
CA ILE A 17 26.00 -45.62 48.26
C ILE A 17 26.35 -47.10 48.32
N ASP A 18 25.86 -47.79 49.35
CA ASP A 18 25.94 -49.24 49.48
C ASP A 18 25.18 -49.90 48.33
N VAL A 19 25.91 -50.37 47.31
CA VAL A 19 25.36 -51.04 46.12
C VAL A 19 24.97 -52.50 46.43
N GLY A 20 25.13 -52.95 47.67
CA GLY A 20 25.09 -54.37 48.04
C GLY A 20 23.73 -54.96 48.45
N GLY A 21 22.85 -54.19 49.09
CA GLY A 21 21.79 -54.80 49.92
C GLY A 21 20.52 -55.24 49.19
N GLU A 22 19.88 -54.34 48.44
CA GLU A 22 18.45 -54.51 48.10
C GLU A 22 18.19 -54.49 46.59
N ALA A 23 18.99 -53.75 45.82
CA ALA A 23 18.78 -53.59 44.38
C ALA A 23 18.99 -54.90 43.59
N LYS A 24 19.96 -55.73 44.00
CA LYS A 24 20.23 -57.05 43.37
C LYS A 24 19.18 -58.10 43.70
N ALA A 25 18.51 -57.99 44.85
CA ALA A 25 17.44 -58.91 45.23
C ALA A 25 16.20 -58.75 44.33
N LEU A 26 15.98 -57.54 43.80
CA LEU A 26 14.87 -57.21 42.89
C LEU A 26 15.08 -57.67 41.44
N GLU A 27 16.30 -58.11 41.09
CA GLU A 27 16.60 -58.63 39.75
C GLU A 27 16.07 -60.05 39.54
N ASN A 28 15.89 -60.82 40.63
CA ASN A 28 15.41 -62.21 40.59
C ASN A 28 13.89 -62.35 40.64
N LEU A 29 13.15 -61.24 40.80
CA LEU A 29 11.69 -61.27 40.78
C LEU A 29 11.20 -61.42 39.33
N PRO A 30 10.23 -62.32 39.06
CA PRO A 30 9.65 -62.45 37.74
C PRO A 30 8.99 -61.12 37.35
N ARG A 31 9.45 -60.53 36.25
CA ARG A 31 8.80 -59.37 35.62
C ARG A 31 7.85 -59.88 34.54
N ASP A 32 6.69 -59.27 34.42
CA ASP A 32 5.79 -59.53 33.30
C ASP A 32 6.52 -59.20 31.99
N GLU A 33 6.43 -60.08 30.98
CA GLU A 33 7.17 -59.94 29.71
C GLU A 33 6.90 -58.63 28.96
N ASN A 34 5.79 -57.93 29.29
CA ASN A 34 5.37 -56.70 28.66
C ASN A 34 5.74 -55.43 29.44
N ASP A 35 6.34 -55.56 30.61
CA ASP A 35 6.50 -54.44 31.54
C ASP A 35 7.50 -53.39 31.03
N ASP A 36 8.54 -53.82 30.33
CA ASP A 36 9.53 -52.92 29.72
C ASP A 36 8.99 -52.21 28.47
N VAL A 37 8.15 -52.91 27.69
CA VAL A 37 7.44 -52.31 26.55
C VAL A 37 6.42 -51.29 27.03
N ARG A 38 5.64 -51.61 28.08
CA ARG A 38 4.71 -50.69 28.73
C ARG A 38 5.43 -49.46 29.29
N LYS A 39 6.54 -49.64 30.01
CA LYS A 39 7.38 -48.53 30.50
C LYS A 39 7.90 -47.66 29.37
N HIS A 40 8.31 -48.26 28.25
CA HIS A 40 8.76 -47.52 27.07
C HIS A 40 7.62 -46.68 26.48
N ILE A 41 6.45 -47.29 26.25
CA ILE A 41 5.26 -46.60 25.75
C ILE A 41 4.90 -45.44 26.68
N ILE A 42 4.76 -45.69 27.98
CA ILE A 42 4.43 -44.66 28.98
C ILE A 42 5.46 -43.51 28.98
N ARG A 43 6.76 -43.82 28.88
CA ARG A 43 7.80 -42.78 28.82
C ARG A 43 7.70 -41.95 27.55
N THR A 44 7.41 -42.58 26.41
CA THR A 44 7.26 -41.88 25.13
C THR A 44 5.99 -41.03 25.09
N THR A 45 4.86 -41.52 25.59
CA THR A 45 3.61 -40.75 25.66
C THR A 45 3.78 -39.53 26.55
N ILE A 46 4.32 -39.69 27.75
CA ILE A 46 4.61 -38.58 28.67
C ILE A 46 5.56 -37.55 28.03
N LYS A 47 6.60 -38.01 27.32
CA LYS A 47 7.55 -37.09 26.64
C LYS A 47 6.85 -36.31 25.52
N ASN A 48 6.03 -36.98 24.72
CA ASN A 48 5.32 -36.37 23.60
C ASN A 48 4.24 -35.39 24.09
N GLU A 49 3.47 -35.75 25.11
CA GLU A 49 2.49 -34.89 25.76
C GLU A 49 3.14 -33.64 26.34
N ASN A 50 4.24 -33.79 27.08
CA ASN A 50 4.99 -32.64 27.62
C ASN A 50 5.55 -31.73 26.51
N LEU A 51 6.01 -32.30 25.40
CA LEU A 51 6.52 -31.54 24.26
C LEU A 51 5.38 -30.79 23.55
N LEU A 52 4.20 -31.39 23.44
CA LEU A 52 3.00 -30.75 22.92
C LEU A 52 2.54 -29.62 23.83
N ALA A 53 2.46 -29.84 25.14
CA ALA A 53 2.11 -28.81 26.12
C ALA A 53 3.04 -27.60 26.03
N LYS A 54 4.36 -27.83 26.02
CA LYS A 54 5.37 -26.76 25.85
C LYS A 54 5.22 -26.03 24.52
N LYS A 55 4.94 -26.73 23.41
CA LYS A 55 4.67 -26.08 22.12
C LYS A 55 3.44 -25.18 22.18
N MET A 56 2.36 -25.66 22.77
CA MET A 56 1.12 -24.88 22.91
C MET A 56 1.30 -23.67 23.84
N GLU A 57 2.08 -23.79 24.90
CA GLU A 57 2.46 -22.67 25.77
C GLU A 57 3.33 -21.64 25.03
N LEU A 58 4.35 -22.08 24.30
CA LEU A 58 5.20 -21.20 23.49
C LEU A 58 4.40 -20.48 22.40
N GLU A 59 3.46 -21.15 21.75
CA GLU A 59 2.56 -20.54 20.78
C GLU A 59 1.63 -19.51 21.43
N LYS A 60 1.08 -19.82 22.61
CA LYS A 60 0.27 -18.85 23.39
C LYS A 60 1.10 -17.63 23.79
N VAL A 61 2.35 -17.83 24.22
CA VAL A 61 3.29 -16.74 24.57
C VAL A 61 3.73 -15.96 23.33
N LYS A 62 3.91 -16.59 22.17
CA LYS A 62 4.20 -15.86 20.91
C LYS A 62 3.03 -15.03 20.42
N LYS A 63 1.79 -15.50 20.63
CA LYS A 63 0.56 -14.81 20.22
C LYS A 63 0.15 -13.69 21.19
N LYS A 64 0.38 -13.88 22.50
CA LYS A 64 0.07 -12.89 23.56
C LYS A 64 1.25 -11.98 23.91
N GLY A 65 2.47 -12.44 23.67
CA GLY A 65 3.69 -11.69 23.90
C GLY A 65 3.83 -10.66 22.80
N ASN A 66 3.42 -9.43 23.11
CA ASN A 66 3.87 -8.23 22.44
C ASN A 66 5.40 -8.34 22.36
N LYS A 67 5.91 -8.75 21.19
CA LYS A 67 7.32 -9.05 21.02
C LYS A 67 8.03 -7.76 21.39
N LYS A 68 8.81 -7.77 22.47
CA LYS A 68 9.94 -6.86 22.62
C LYS A 68 10.90 -7.24 21.49
N LEU A 69 10.52 -6.87 20.27
CA LEU A 69 11.32 -6.96 19.07
C LEU A 69 12.62 -6.27 19.46
N SER A 70 13.73 -7.01 19.36
CA SER A 70 15.06 -6.43 19.45
C SER A 70 15.06 -5.10 18.69
N HIS A 71 15.69 -4.06 19.25
CA HIS A 71 15.74 -2.72 18.66
C HIS A 71 16.09 -2.78 17.16
N THR A 72 16.94 -3.73 16.78
CA THR A 72 17.33 -4.02 15.39
C THR A 72 16.18 -4.47 14.49
N PHE A 73 15.26 -5.29 14.99
CA PHE A 73 14.13 -5.80 14.22
C PHE A 73 13.05 -4.72 14.05
N LYS A 74 12.82 -3.90 15.09
CA LYS A 74 11.92 -2.73 14.99
C LYS A 74 12.38 -1.74 13.93
N HIS A 75 13.67 -1.43 13.95
CA HIS A 75 14.25 -0.47 12.99
C HIS A 75 14.21 -0.99 11.54
N LYS A 76 14.31 -2.31 11.33
CA LYS A 76 14.15 -2.92 10.00
C LYS A 76 12.70 -2.88 9.52
N THR A 77 11.74 -3.20 10.38
CA THR A 77 10.31 -3.15 10.01
C THR A 77 9.82 -1.73 9.77
N GLU A 78 10.27 -0.74 10.55
CA GLU A 78 9.92 0.67 10.35
C GLU A 78 10.50 1.24 9.06
N LYS A 79 11.77 0.93 8.74
CA LYS A 79 12.37 1.31 7.45
C LYS A 79 11.62 0.68 6.27
N ASN A 80 11.25 -0.60 6.38
CA ASN A 80 10.53 -1.29 5.33
C ASN A 80 9.12 -0.71 5.14
N SER A 81 8.41 -0.41 6.22
CA SER A 81 7.08 0.21 6.18
C SER A 81 7.12 1.64 5.58
N ARG A 82 8.16 2.43 5.87
CA ARG A 82 8.35 3.75 5.23
C ARG A 82 8.65 3.63 3.73
N LEU A 83 9.49 2.66 3.34
CA LEU A 83 9.80 2.42 1.93
C LEU A 83 8.60 1.89 1.15
N GLU A 84 7.79 1.04 1.78
CA GLU A 84 6.52 0.56 1.22
C GLU A 84 5.56 1.72 0.94
N GLY A 85 5.44 2.69 1.86
CA GLY A 85 4.65 3.91 1.64
C GLY A 85 5.15 4.77 0.47
N VAL A 86 6.47 4.93 0.32
CA VAL A 86 7.06 5.71 -0.78
C VAL A 86 6.89 5.01 -2.13
N LEU A 87 7.13 3.70 -2.21
CA LEU A 87 6.96 2.94 -3.45
C LEU A 87 5.47 2.85 -3.84
N ALA A 88 4.59 2.61 -2.87
CA ALA A 88 3.14 2.63 -3.08
C ALA A 88 2.67 4.00 -3.60
N GLY A 89 3.19 5.10 -3.03
CA GLY A 89 2.92 6.45 -3.52
C GLY A 89 3.37 6.67 -4.97
N LYS A 90 4.57 6.19 -5.34
CA LYS A 90 5.05 6.27 -6.74
C LYS A 90 4.22 5.42 -7.69
N ILE A 91 3.80 4.22 -7.27
CA ILE A 91 2.92 3.36 -8.05
C ILE A 91 1.57 4.06 -8.25
N GLN A 92 0.99 4.63 -7.20
CA GLN A 92 -0.27 5.35 -7.26
C GLN A 92 -0.20 6.57 -8.19
N GLN A 93 0.83 7.41 -8.04
CA GLN A 93 1.07 8.55 -8.94
C GLN A 93 1.27 8.11 -10.40
N SER A 94 1.94 6.98 -10.64
CA SER A 94 2.10 6.43 -11.99
C SER A 94 0.78 5.98 -12.60
N ILE A 95 -0.06 5.29 -11.81
CA ILE A 95 -1.41 4.87 -12.22
C ILE A 95 -2.29 6.08 -12.49
N GLU A 96 -2.27 7.10 -11.63
CA GLU A 96 -3.07 8.32 -11.78
C GLU A 96 -2.65 9.12 -13.02
N LYS A 97 -1.35 9.29 -13.26
CA LYS A 97 -0.84 9.93 -14.49
C LYS A 97 -1.26 9.15 -15.74
N ALA A 98 -1.17 7.83 -15.72
CA ALA A 98 -1.60 7.00 -16.83
C ALA A 98 -3.11 7.12 -17.10
N ARG A 99 -3.92 7.09 -16.03
CA ARG A 99 -5.37 7.31 -16.11
C ARG A 99 -5.71 8.70 -16.65
N TYR A 100 -5.06 9.74 -16.12
CA TYR A 100 -5.25 11.12 -16.57
C TYR A 100 -4.94 11.28 -18.06
N VAL A 101 -3.82 10.72 -18.54
CA VAL A 101 -3.46 10.78 -19.97
C VAL A 101 -4.49 10.03 -20.82
N GLN A 102 -4.96 8.87 -20.36
CA GLN A 102 -5.99 8.11 -21.07
C GLN A 102 -7.33 8.84 -21.11
N THR A 103 -7.77 9.43 -20.00
CA THR A 103 -9.02 10.19 -19.94
C THR A 103 -8.93 11.46 -20.77
N ALA A 104 -7.84 12.22 -20.66
CA ALA A 104 -7.62 13.45 -21.42
C ALA A 104 -7.53 13.18 -22.94
N ARG A 105 -6.89 12.09 -23.34
CA ARG A 105 -6.87 11.67 -24.75
C ARG A 105 -8.27 11.28 -25.22
N LYS A 106 -8.98 10.42 -24.49
CA LYS A 106 -10.34 9.97 -24.87
C LYS A 106 -11.33 11.15 -24.93
N SER A 107 -11.31 12.06 -23.97
CA SER A 107 -12.17 13.25 -23.98
C SER A 107 -11.83 14.19 -25.12
N GLY A 108 -10.55 14.33 -25.46
CA GLY A 108 -10.10 15.09 -26.63
C GLY A 108 -10.62 14.48 -27.94
N TRP A 109 -10.59 13.15 -28.06
CA TRP A 109 -11.18 12.43 -29.20
C TRP A 109 -12.69 12.60 -29.27
N ASP A 110 -13.41 12.51 -28.15
CA ASP A 110 -14.87 12.71 -28.11
C ASP A 110 -15.25 14.15 -28.48
N GLN A 111 -14.46 15.14 -28.04
CA GLN A 111 -14.69 16.54 -28.37
C GLN A 111 -14.37 16.85 -29.84
N ILE A 112 -13.30 16.26 -30.39
CA ILE A 112 -12.98 16.32 -31.83
C ILE A 112 -14.11 15.68 -32.65
N ASN A 113 -14.58 14.49 -32.26
CA ASN A 113 -15.67 13.81 -32.96
C ASN A 113 -16.99 14.61 -32.94
N LYS A 114 -17.25 15.35 -31.85
CA LYS A 114 -18.41 16.26 -31.76
C LYS A 114 -18.22 17.55 -32.56
N SER A 115 -16.98 18.05 -32.67
CA SER A 115 -16.69 19.29 -33.40
C SER A 115 -16.49 19.07 -34.90
N ILE A 116 -16.27 17.83 -35.34
CA ILE A 116 -16.38 17.45 -36.73
C ILE A 116 -17.85 17.55 -37.14
N VAL A 117 -18.23 18.75 -37.59
CA VAL A 117 -19.40 18.93 -38.45
C VAL A 117 -19.02 18.30 -39.78
N ILE A 118 -19.43 17.06 -40.00
CA ILE A 118 -19.35 16.43 -41.32
C ILE A 118 -20.29 17.25 -42.19
N ARG A 119 -19.74 18.21 -42.95
CA ARG A 119 -20.47 18.86 -44.03
C ARG A 119 -20.69 17.81 -45.10
N THR A 120 -21.80 17.09 -44.97
CA THR A 120 -22.39 16.24 -46.01
C THR A 120 -22.82 17.06 -47.24
N ASP A 121 -22.71 18.39 -47.18
CA ASP A 121 -23.19 19.34 -48.19
C ASP A 121 -22.26 19.45 -49.42
N LEU A 122 -21.10 18.79 -49.44
CA LEU A 122 -20.20 18.78 -50.60
C LEU A 122 -20.23 17.46 -51.39
N THR A 123 -20.99 16.47 -50.94
CA THR A 123 -21.14 15.17 -51.63
C THR A 123 -22.56 14.85 -52.08
N GLU A 124 -23.52 15.75 -51.87
CA GLU A 124 -24.89 15.57 -52.34
C GLU A 124 -25.26 16.69 -53.30
N ALA A 125 -25.25 16.35 -54.60
CA ALA A 125 -26.14 16.96 -55.56
C ALA A 125 -27.58 16.95 -54.98
N PRO A 126 -28.41 17.98 -55.24
CA PRO A 126 -29.55 18.30 -54.38
C PRO A 126 -30.61 17.20 -54.41
N ALA A 127 -30.64 16.37 -53.37
CA ALA A 127 -31.74 15.48 -53.06
C ALA A 127 -32.65 16.20 -52.05
N GLU A 128 -33.67 16.84 -52.61
CA GLU A 128 -35.02 17.07 -52.08
C GLU A 128 -35.23 16.91 -50.56
N LYS A 129 -35.61 18.04 -49.95
CA LYS A 129 -36.29 18.22 -48.65
C LYS A 129 -37.04 16.99 -48.11
N ALA A 130 -36.65 16.54 -46.91
CA ALA A 130 -37.52 16.01 -45.83
C ALA A 130 -36.61 15.61 -44.65
N GLY A 131 -36.72 16.06 -43.41
CA GLY A 131 -37.66 16.90 -42.70
C GLY A 131 -37.29 16.78 -41.22
N GLU A 132 -37.00 17.89 -40.55
CA GLU A 132 -36.87 17.92 -39.09
C GLU A 132 -37.65 19.14 -38.61
N ALA A 133 -38.78 18.89 -37.96
CA ALA A 133 -39.66 19.91 -37.43
C ALA A 133 -38.94 20.63 -36.28
N VAL A 134 -38.42 21.82 -36.56
CA VAL A 134 -38.00 22.76 -35.51
C VAL A 134 -39.26 23.08 -34.69
N SER A 135 -39.24 22.77 -33.41
CA SER A 135 -40.33 23.11 -32.50
C SER A 135 -40.50 24.64 -32.48
N GLU A 136 -41.74 25.13 -32.63
CA GLU A 136 -42.07 26.57 -32.64
C GLU A 136 -41.46 27.34 -31.44
N LYS A 137 -41.21 26.66 -30.32
CA LYS A 137 -40.58 27.24 -29.12
C LYS A 137 -39.11 27.61 -29.34
N GLU A 138 -38.37 26.85 -30.14
CA GLU A 138 -36.95 27.12 -30.40
C GLU A 138 -36.76 28.20 -31.47
N ALA A 139 -37.77 28.41 -32.33
CA ALA A 139 -37.79 29.54 -33.25
C ALA A 139 -38.07 30.85 -32.51
N GLN A 140 -39.04 30.86 -31.58
CA GLN A 140 -39.38 32.04 -30.78
C GLN A 140 -38.24 32.50 -29.86
N GLN A 141 -37.53 31.55 -29.23
CA GLN A 141 -36.37 31.90 -28.38
C GLN A 141 -35.23 32.57 -29.17
N LYS A 142 -34.99 32.13 -30.42
CA LYS A 142 -33.95 32.74 -31.26
C LYS A 142 -34.33 34.16 -31.70
N GLU A 143 -35.61 34.40 -31.99
CA GLU A 143 -36.11 35.73 -32.33
C GLU A 143 -36.06 36.69 -31.12
N GLU A 144 -36.39 36.21 -29.91
CA GLU A 144 -36.29 36.99 -28.67
C GLU A 144 -34.83 37.34 -28.34
N ASP A 145 -33.89 36.39 -28.46
CA ASP A 145 -32.47 36.62 -28.22
C ASP A 145 -31.85 37.61 -29.23
N GLU A 146 -32.27 37.56 -30.50
CA GLU A 146 -31.86 38.53 -31.51
C GLU A 146 -32.41 39.93 -31.20
N TYR A 147 -33.65 40.04 -30.73
CA TYR A 147 -34.25 41.32 -30.32
C TYR A 147 -33.54 41.93 -29.10
N VAL A 148 -33.22 41.12 -28.09
CA VAL A 148 -32.45 41.56 -26.90
C VAL A 148 -31.07 42.07 -27.30
N LYS A 149 -30.39 41.37 -28.22
CA LYS A 149 -29.07 41.79 -28.71
C LYS A 149 -29.10 43.13 -29.45
N LEU A 150 -30.13 43.37 -30.27
CA LEU A 150 -30.32 44.65 -30.95
C LEU A 150 -30.71 45.78 -29.98
N PHE A 151 -31.48 45.48 -28.93
CA PHE A 151 -31.94 46.49 -27.97
C PHE A 151 -30.87 46.92 -26.96
N PHE A 152 -30.01 46.00 -26.51
CA PHE A 152 -28.96 46.28 -25.50
C PHE A 152 -27.54 46.40 -26.08
N GLY A 153 -27.31 46.02 -27.35
CA GLY A 153 -25.99 46.05 -27.97
C GLY A 153 -25.44 47.45 -28.29
N ASP A 154 -26.31 48.47 -28.33
CA ASP A 154 -25.95 49.82 -28.79
C ASP A 154 -25.56 50.79 -27.64
N GLN A 155 -25.53 50.34 -26.38
CA GLN A 155 -25.15 51.18 -25.22
C GLN A 155 -23.78 50.84 -24.59
N ALA A 156 -23.00 49.92 -25.17
CA ALA A 156 -21.75 49.43 -24.55
C ALA A 156 -20.47 49.75 -25.34
N THR A 157 -20.46 50.78 -26.19
CA THR A 157 -19.26 51.26 -26.88
C THR A 157 -19.12 52.78 -26.75
N THR A 158 -18.81 53.25 -25.55
CA THR A 158 -18.12 54.52 -25.33
C THR A 158 -17.29 54.35 -24.07
N GLU A 159 -15.98 54.17 -24.24
CA GLU A 159 -14.89 54.50 -23.30
C GLU A 159 -13.58 53.84 -23.78
N GLU A 160 -12.73 54.61 -24.49
CA GLU A 160 -11.26 54.43 -24.44
C GLU A 160 -10.72 55.00 -23.12
N PRO A 161 -9.56 54.55 -22.59
CA PRO A 161 -8.31 55.32 -22.81
C PRO A 161 -7.02 54.42 -22.74
N PRO A 162 -5.77 54.93 -22.61
CA PRO A 162 -4.76 54.98 -23.67
C PRO A 162 -3.45 54.22 -23.37
N GLN A 163 -2.56 54.21 -24.37
CA GLN A 163 -1.20 53.66 -24.36
C GLN A 163 -0.22 54.49 -23.50
N ASP A 164 0.71 53.82 -22.80
CA ASP A 164 2.03 54.37 -22.46
C ASP A 164 3.10 53.26 -22.58
N GLU A 165 4.02 53.44 -23.53
CA GLU A 165 5.22 52.63 -23.73
C GLU A 165 6.44 53.27 -23.06
N ALA A 166 7.24 52.46 -22.37
CA ALA A 166 8.65 52.77 -22.04
C ALA A 166 9.50 51.49 -22.11
N PRO A 167 10.77 51.56 -22.53
CA PRO A 167 11.52 50.40 -23.04
C PRO A 167 12.07 49.52 -21.91
N VAL A 168 11.64 48.26 -21.87
CA VAL A 168 12.14 47.25 -20.93
C VAL A 168 13.54 46.80 -21.34
N ALA A 169 14.54 47.12 -20.52
CA ALA A 169 15.88 46.55 -20.61
C ALA A 169 15.82 45.03 -20.40
N LYS A 170 16.39 44.26 -21.34
CA LYS A 170 16.43 42.79 -21.30
C LYS A 170 17.28 42.29 -20.11
N PRO A 171 16.74 41.54 -19.13
CA PRO A 171 17.59 40.76 -18.24
C PRO A 171 18.03 39.47 -18.95
N LYS A 172 19.31 39.12 -18.83
CA LYS A 172 19.90 37.90 -19.38
C LYS A 172 19.28 36.68 -18.67
N PRO A 173 18.86 35.61 -19.37
CA PRO A 173 18.42 34.40 -18.71
C PRO A 173 19.64 33.54 -18.34
N SER A 174 20.16 33.73 -17.13
CA SER A 174 21.06 32.76 -16.51
C SER A 174 20.60 32.51 -15.07
N GLY A 175 19.45 31.85 -14.95
CA GLY A 175 18.85 31.43 -13.69
C GLY A 175 17.90 30.27 -13.95
N ASN A 176 17.87 29.30 -13.04
CA ASN A 176 17.02 28.12 -13.17
C ASN A 176 15.54 28.50 -13.15
N ILE A 177 14.78 28.00 -14.11
CA ILE A 177 13.35 28.32 -14.34
C ILE A 177 12.47 27.86 -13.16
N PHE A 178 12.99 26.97 -12.31
CA PHE A 178 12.30 26.43 -11.15
C PHE A 178 12.39 27.31 -9.89
N ASP A 179 13.28 28.30 -9.87
CA ASP A 179 13.46 29.21 -8.72
C ASP A 179 12.22 30.10 -8.51
N MET A 180 11.50 30.43 -9.58
CA MET A 180 10.23 31.18 -9.53
C MET A 180 9.04 30.37 -9.00
N LEU A 181 9.18 29.05 -8.83
CA LEU A 181 8.10 28.20 -8.31
C LEU A 181 8.18 27.97 -6.79
N GLU A 182 9.33 28.24 -6.17
CA GLU A 182 9.53 28.01 -4.73
C GLU A 182 8.98 29.16 -3.87
N GLU A 183 8.75 30.35 -4.43
CA GLU A 183 8.26 31.52 -3.68
C GLU A 183 6.73 31.55 -3.50
N THR A 184 5.96 30.68 -4.16
CA THR A 184 4.47 30.68 -4.09
C THR A 184 3.86 29.74 -3.06
N ASP A 185 4.66 28.99 -2.30
CA ASP A 185 4.18 28.10 -1.23
C ASP A 185 4.56 28.66 0.16
N CYS A 186 3.81 29.67 0.64
CA CYS A 186 3.74 30.08 2.05
C CYS A 186 2.34 30.58 2.40
#